data_AF-A0A097PSH3-F1
#
_entry.id   AF-A0A097PSH3-F1
#
_cell.length_a   1.000
_cell.length_b   1.000
_cell.length_c   1.000
_cell.angle_alpha   90.00
_cell.angle_beta   90.00
_cell.angle_gamma   90.00
#
_symmetry.space_group_name_H-M   'P 1'
#
loop_
_entity.id
_entity.type
_entity.pdbx_description
1 polymer ?
#
loop_
_entity_poly.entity_id
_entity_poly.type
_entity_poly.pdbx_seq_one_letter_code
_entity_poly.pdbx_strand_id
1 'polypeptide(L)'
;FLNDNGIDPSIYTPRYIRLKPGLETIEADLKCTLEKVEWLPNFYSLPPHIQIASSKAYQDGKIYGIDAASGAAVSALNISSGDHVLDLCAAPGAKLCMILELLGNSGSVTGVDVARHRLAACRTLIQKYSLGDHCRLFVSDGASFSLIPIRYKEWTSRRPWKERKKAIKERPEMIYYGRQSGVVGLSKSEL
;
A
#
# COMPACT_ATOMS: atom_id res chain seq x y z
N PHE A 1 8.77 6.35 -31.08
CA PHE A 1 9.91 6.30 -30.12
C PHE A 1 10.51 4.90 -30.01
N LEU A 2 9.76 3.87 -29.62
CA LEU A 2 10.33 2.54 -29.35
C LEU A 2 10.81 1.80 -30.60
N ASN A 3 9.92 1.65 -31.58
CA ASN A 3 10.27 1.10 -32.89
C ASN A 3 11.36 1.96 -33.56
N ASP A 4 11.27 3.29 -33.42
CA ASP A 4 12.23 4.24 -34.00
C ASP A 4 13.63 4.16 -33.37
N ASN A 5 13.78 3.50 -32.21
CA ASN A 5 15.06 3.27 -31.53
C ASN A 5 15.46 1.77 -31.52
N GLY A 6 14.81 0.91 -32.31
CA GLY A 6 15.13 -0.52 -32.39
C GLY A 6 14.89 -1.29 -31.09
N ILE A 7 14.10 -0.73 -30.17
CA ILE A 7 13.70 -1.40 -28.93
C ILE A 7 12.46 -2.21 -29.27
N ASP A 8 12.57 -3.54 -29.23
CA ASP A 8 11.42 -4.42 -29.44
C ASP A 8 10.33 -4.10 -28.40
N PRO A 9 9.11 -3.72 -28.84
CA PRO A 9 7.99 -3.43 -27.94
C PRO A 9 7.62 -4.60 -27.03
N SER A 10 7.97 -5.84 -27.40
CA SER A 10 7.79 -7.02 -26.55
C SER A 10 8.70 -7.00 -25.31
N ILE A 11 9.78 -6.20 -25.33
CA ILE A 11 10.69 -5.95 -24.19
C ILE A 11 10.04 -5.01 -23.16
N TYR A 12 8.90 -4.36 -23.47
CA TYR A 12 8.11 -3.71 -22.43
C TYR A 12 7.58 -4.76 -21.47
N THR A 13 8.34 -4.93 -20.39
CA THR A 13 8.17 -5.94 -19.36
C THR A 13 6.71 -6.06 -18.96
N PRO A 14 6.18 -7.30 -18.85
CA PRO A 14 4.82 -7.52 -18.42
C PRO A 14 4.58 -6.80 -17.10
N ARG A 15 3.37 -6.23 -16.96
CA ARG A 15 2.98 -5.60 -15.70
C ARG A 15 2.61 -6.70 -14.72
N TYR A 16 3.03 -6.56 -13.48
CA TYR A 16 2.69 -7.52 -12.44
C TYR A 16 1.51 -7.04 -11.62
N ILE A 17 0.65 -7.99 -11.27
CA ILE A 17 -0.39 -7.81 -10.26
C ILE A 17 -0.20 -8.79 -9.13
N ARG A 18 -0.67 -8.40 -7.96
CA ARG A 18 -0.85 -9.29 -6.83
C ARG A 18 -2.34 -9.52 -6.59
N LEU A 19 -2.71 -10.78 -6.41
CA LEU A 19 -4.03 -11.18 -5.92
C LEU A 19 -3.99 -11.25 -4.40
N LYS A 20 -5.06 -10.80 -3.75
CA LYS A 20 -5.22 -11.07 -2.32
C LYS A 20 -5.41 -12.59 -2.10
N PRO A 21 -4.95 -13.16 -0.98
CA PRO A 21 -5.13 -14.60 -0.71
C PRO A 21 -6.60 -15.02 -0.79
N GLY A 22 -6.85 -16.23 -1.32
CA GLY A 22 -8.20 -16.82 -1.43
C GLY A 22 -9.00 -16.42 -2.68
N LEU A 23 -8.38 -15.80 -3.68
CA LEU A 23 -8.98 -15.47 -4.97
C LEU A 23 -8.49 -16.41 -6.07
N GLU A 24 -9.42 -17.08 -6.76
CA GLU A 24 -9.09 -18.02 -7.84
C GLU A 24 -9.71 -17.63 -9.21
N THR A 25 -10.69 -16.72 -9.25
CA THR A 25 -11.57 -16.54 -10.43
C THR A 25 -11.64 -15.09 -10.93
N ILE A 26 -10.53 -14.53 -11.40
CA ILE A 26 -10.51 -13.15 -11.96
C ILE A 26 -10.20 -13.05 -13.45
N GLU A 27 -9.81 -14.16 -14.10
CA GLU A 27 -9.44 -14.17 -15.54
C GLU A 27 -10.58 -13.72 -16.45
N ALA A 28 -11.82 -14.15 -16.14
CA ALA A 28 -13.01 -13.75 -16.88
C ALA A 28 -13.28 -12.23 -16.77
N ASP A 29 -13.03 -11.64 -15.60
CA ASP A 29 -13.17 -10.20 -15.36
C ASP A 29 -12.07 -9.39 -16.08
N LEU A 30 -10.85 -9.91 -16.09
CA LEU A 30 -9.71 -9.30 -16.79
C LEU A 30 -9.70 -9.57 -18.30
N LYS A 31 -10.53 -10.51 -18.78
CA LYS A 31 -10.54 -11.00 -20.17
C LYS A 31 -9.15 -11.42 -20.64
N CYS A 32 -8.38 -12.04 -19.75
CA CYS A 32 -7.01 -12.42 -19.96
C CYS A 32 -6.69 -13.65 -19.11
N THR A 33 -5.95 -14.60 -19.68
CA THR A 33 -5.31 -15.67 -18.92
C THR A 33 -4.19 -15.08 -18.06
N LEU A 34 -4.12 -15.48 -16.81
CA LEU A 34 -3.09 -15.04 -15.89
C LEU A 34 -1.89 -15.99 -15.94
N GLU A 35 -0.73 -15.43 -16.21
CA GLU A 35 0.53 -16.14 -16.12
C GLU A 35 1.08 -16.02 -14.70
N LYS A 36 1.27 -17.13 -14.00
CA LYS A 36 1.79 -17.14 -12.63
C LYS A 36 3.27 -16.78 -12.62
N VAL A 37 3.67 -16.01 -11.61
CA VAL A 37 5.08 -15.85 -11.24
C VAL A 37 5.44 -16.99 -10.29
N GLU A 38 5.95 -18.10 -10.83
CA GLU A 38 6.14 -19.37 -10.10
C GLU A 38 6.91 -19.25 -8.77
N TRP A 39 7.89 -18.34 -8.71
CA TRP A 39 8.72 -18.13 -7.53
C TRP A 39 8.14 -17.15 -6.50
N LEU A 40 7.00 -16.49 -6.81
CA LEU A 40 6.39 -15.48 -5.94
C LEU A 40 4.88 -15.72 -5.77
N PRO A 41 4.44 -16.24 -4.62
CA PRO A 41 3.03 -16.58 -4.40
C PRO A 41 2.08 -15.40 -4.58
N ASN A 42 0.95 -15.65 -5.25
CA ASN A 42 -0.11 -14.69 -5.57
C ASN A 42 0.28 -13.58 -6.55
N PHE A 43 1.42 -13.69 -7.23
CA PHE A 43 1.83 -12.75 -8.30
C PHE A 43 1.60 -13.34 -9.68
N TYR A 44 1.18 -12.46 -10.60
CA TYR A 44 0.87 -12.83 -11.98
C TYR A 44 1.37 -11.74 -12.93
N SER A 45 1.92 -12.15 -14.07
CA SER A 45 2.21 -11.27 -15.20
C SER A 45 0.95 -11.01 -16.01
N LEU A 46 0.83 -9.76 -16.47
CA LEU A 46 -0.20 -9.31 -17.38
C LEU A 46 0.43 -8.67 -18.62
N PRO A 47 -0.14 -8.94 -19.80
CA PRO A 47 0.20 -8.19 -21.00
C PRO A 47 0.01 -6.67 -20.81
N PRO A 48 0.84 -5.84 -21.45
CA PRO A 48 0.83 -4.38 -21.25
C PRO A 48 -0.48 -3.71 -21.71
N HIS A 49 -1.28 -4.36 -22.55
CA HIS A 49 -2.56 -3.84 -23.03
C HIS A 49 -3.75 -4.10 -22.07
N ILE A 50 -3.63 -5.00 -21.09
CA ILE A 50 -4.73 -5.36 -20.19
C ILE A 50 -4.97 -4.30 -19.12
N GLN A 51 -6.09 -3.59 -19.17
CA GLN A 51 -6.37 -2.54 -18.18
C GLN A 51 -7.05 -3.12 -16.94
N ILE A 52 -6.32 -3.22 -15.83
CA ILE A 52 -6.91 -3.68 -14.56
C ILE A 52 -7.86 -2.63 -13.96
N ALA A 53 -7.69 -1.34 -14.28
CA ALA A 53 -8.47 -0.26 -13.66
C ALA A 53 -9.98 -0.38 -13.87
N SER A 54 -10.40 -0.95 -15.01
CA SER A 54 -11.79 -1.19 -15.37
C SER A 54 -12.37 -2.48 -14.81
N SER A 55 -11.54 -3.37 -14.25
CA SER A 55 -12.00 -4.68 -13.78
C SER A 55 -12.70 -4.58 -12.42
N LYS A 56 -13.69 -5.45 -12.21
CA LYS A 56 -14.41 -5.51 -10.93
C LYS A 56 -13.47 -5.90 -9.79
N ALA A 57 -12.53 -6.82 -10.05
CA ALA A 57 -11.52 -7.24 -9.08
C ALA A 57 -10.66 -6.08 -8.60
N TYR A 58 -10.25 -5.16 -9.47
CA TYR A 58 -9.45 -4.00 -9.06
C TYR A 58 -10.29 -2.95 -8.33
N GLN A 59 -11.52 -2.72 -8.78
CA GLN A 59 -12.45 -1.78 -8.15
C GLN A 59 -12.84 -2.23 -6.74
N ASP A 60 -13.07 -3.52 -6.54
CA ASP A 60 -13.36 -4.14 -5.23
C ASP A 60 -12.11 -4.29 -4.34
N GLY A 61 -10.94 -3.90 -4.84
CA GLY A 61 -9.70 -3.99 -4.08
C GLY A 61 -9.19 -5.42 -3.84
N LYS A 62 -9.58 -6.36 -4.71
CA LYS A 62 -9.16 -7.77 -4.71
C LYS A 62 -7.81 -7.99 -5.39
N ILE A 63 -7.44 -7.08 -6.29
CA ILE A 63 -6.13 -7.05 -6.95
C ILE A 63 -5.52 -5.65 -6.93
N TYR A 64 -4.20 -5.60 -7.04
CA TYR A 64 -3.48 -4.36 -7.26
C TYR A 64 -2.19 -4.56 -8.06
N GLY A 65 -1.82 -3.52 -8.79
CA GLY A 65 -0.56 -3.48 -9.51
C GLY A 65 0.60 -3.29 -8.55
N ILE A 66 1.57 -4.19 -8.62
CA ILE A 66 2.83 -4.12 -7.89
C ILE A 66 3.85 -4.94 -8.65
N ASP A 67 5.04 -4.38 -8.85
CA ASP A 67 6.13 -5.06 -9.53
C ASP A 67 6.57 -6.33 -8.76
N ALA A 68 6.94 -7.40 -9.48
CA ALA A 68 7.35 -8.66 -8.87
C ALA A 68 8.58 -8.48 -7.95
N ALA A 69 9.57 -7.66 -8.32
CA ALA A 69 10.72 -7.39 -7.47
C ALA A 69 10.33 -6.62 -6.20
N SER A 70 9.32 -5.76 -6.29
CA SER A 70 8.75 -5.08 -5.12
C SER A 70 8.04 -6.06 -4.17
N GLY A 71 7.32 -7.05 -4.73
CA GLY A 71 6.73 -8.14 -3.95
C GLY A 71 7.79 -9.01 -3.28
N ALA A 72 8.82 -9.39 -4.03
CA ALA A 72 9.96 -10.17 -3.54
C ALA A 72 10.64 -9.49 -2.35
N ALA A 73 10.85 -8.16 -2.43
CA ALA A 73 11.44 -7.39 -1.36
C ALA A 73 10.60 -7.44 -0.07
N VAL A 74 9.26 -7.37 -0.18
CA VAL A 74 8.37 -7.50 0.99
C VAL A 74 8.38 -8.94 1.52
N SER A 75 8.35 -9.94 0.66
CA SER A 75 8.45 -11.35 1.05
C SER A 75 9.76 -11.66 1.79
N ALA A 76 10.87 -11.05 1.38
CA ALA A 76 12.18 -11.23 2.02
C ALA A 76 12.25 -10.67 3.45
N LEU A 77 11.37 -9.72 3.82
CA LEU A 77 11.28 -9.20 5.19
C LEU A 77 10.73 -10.24 6.18
N ASN A 78 10.15 -11.35 5.70
CA ASN A 78 9.59 -12.44 6.51
C ASN A 78 8.64 -11.97 7.63
N ILE A 79 7.75 -11.05 7.27
CA ILE A 79 6.81 -10.40 8.18
C ILE A 79 5.82 -11.43 8.74
N SER A 80 5.70 -11.45 10.06
CA SER A 80 4.77 -12.30 10.81
C SER A 80 3.65 -11.47 11.42
N SER A 81 2.50 -12.11 11.65
CA SER A 81 1.39 -11.45 12.34
C SER A 81 1.82 -11.01 13.74
N GLY A 82 1.54 -9.76 14.10
CA GLY A 82 2.01 -9.16 15.36
C GLY A 82 3.25 -8.28 15.22
N ASP A 83 3.96 -8.32 14.09
CA ASP A 83 5.13 -7.48 13.88
C ASP A 83 4.79 -5.99 13.82
N HIS A 84 5.78 -5.16 14.16
CA HIS A 84 5.71 -3.71 14.06
C HIS A 84 6.68 -3.24 12.99
N VAL A 85 6.15 -2.87 11.82
CA VAL A 85 6.95 -2.59 10.62
C VAL A 85 7.09 -1.09 10.41
N LEU A 86 8.31 -0.65 10.10
CA LEU A 86 8.63 0.72 9.70
C LEU A 86 9.00 0.73 8.21
N ASP A 87 8.25 1.47 7.42
CA ASP A 87 8.51 1.70 5.99
C ASP A 87 8.96 3.16 5.81
N LEU A 88 10.27 3.38 5.67
CA LEU A 88 10.89 4.72 5.64
C LEU A 88 10.69 5.48 4.31
N CYS A 89 10.20 4.82 3.26
CA CYS A 89 9.95 5.39 1.94
C CYS A 89 8.62 4.85 1.40
N ALA A 90 7.57 5.04 2.19
CA ALA A 90 6.32 4.33 2.04
C ALA A 90 5.55 4.68 0.75
N ALA A 91 5.73 5.88 0.20
CA ALA A 91 4.90 6.32 -0.92
C ALA A 91 5.40 5.73 -2.26
N PRO A 92 4.52 5.35 -3.21
CA PRO A 92 3.07 5.58 -3.22
C PRO A 92 2.23 4.50 -2.52
N GLY A 93 2.81 3.53 -1.82
CA GLY A 93 2.07 2.67 -0.88
C GLY A 93 1.84 1.21 -1.28
N ALA A 94 2.27 0.75 -2.46
CA ALA A 94 1.98 -0.62 -2.90
C ALA A 94 2.65 -1.68 -1.98
N LYS A 95 3.92 -1.47 -1.62
CA LYS A 95 4.63 -2.34 -0.66
C LYS A 95 4.00 -2.25 0.73
N LEU A 96 3.69 -1.04 1.19
CA LEU A 96 2.98 -0.81 2.45
C LEU A 96 1.64 -1.55 2.53
N CYS A 97 0.87 -1.58 1.44
CA CYS A 97 -0.36 -2.38 1.36
C CYS A 97 -0.08 -3.88 1.51
N MET A 98 0.93 -4.41 0.81
CA MET A 98 1.33 -5.81 0.95
C MET A 98 1.77 -6.14 2.39
N ILE A 99 2.53 -5.25 3.03
CA ILE A 99 2.93 -5.37 4.44
C ILE A 99 1.70 -5.44 5.35
N LEU A 100 0.74 -4.52 5.19
CA LEU A 100 -0.49 -4.48 5.98
C LEU A 100 -1.33 -5.75 5.82
N GLU A 101 -1.37 -6.33 4.62
CA GLU A 101 -2.05 -7.62 4.39
C GLU A 101 -1.39 -8.78 5.11
N LEU A 102 -0.05 -8.85 5.12
CA LEU A 102 0.70 -9.93 5.79
C LEU A 102 0.54 -9.87 7.32
N LEU A 103 0.49 -8.66 7.89
CA LEU A 103 0.21 -8.46 9.32
C LEU A 103 -1.21 -8.90 9.71
N GLY A 104 -2.16 -8.69 8.80
CA GLY A 104 -3.58 -8.97 9.02
C GLY A 104 -4.15 -8.11 10.15
N ASN A 105 -4.73 -8.77 11.16
CA ASN A 105 -5.40 -8.09 12.27
C ASN A 105 -4.49 -7.90 13.50
N SER A 106 -3.18 -8.14 13.41
CA SER A 106 -2.25 -8.00 14.53
C SER A 106 -0.96 -7.32 14.08
N GLY A 107 -0.36 -6.53 14.96
CA GLY A 107 0.81 -5.71 14.63
C GLY A 107 0.45 -4.32 14.13
N SER A 108 1.43 -3.57 13.62
CA SER A 108 1.20 -2.23 13.08
C SER A 108 2.24 -1.80 12.05
N VAL A 109 1.87 -0.82 11.22
CA VAL A 109 2.76 -0.22 10.23
C VAL A 109 2.91 1.27 10.45
N THR A 110 4.15 1.73 10.44
CA THR A 110 4.49 3.15 10.38
C THR A 110 5.09 3.44 9.02
N GLY A 111 4.37 4.17 8.17
CA GLY A 111 4.87 4.66 6.89
C GLY A 111 5.43 6.07 7.02
N VAL A 112 6.59 6.31 6.43
CA VAL A 112 7.26 7.61 6.40
C VAL A 112 7.62 7.94 4.96
N ASP A 113 7.42 9.18 4.54
CA ASP A 113 7.92 9.69 3.27
C ASP A 113 8.11 11.21 3.36
N VAL A 114 9.14 11.75 2.72
CA VAL A 114 9.40 13.19 2.71
C VAL A 114 8.38 13.93 1.81
N ALA A 115 7.85 13.27 0.79
CA ALA A 115 6.96 13.86 -0.19
C ALA A 115 5.49 13.69 0.22
N ARG A 116 4.94 14.72 0.88
CA ARG A 116 3.53 14.77 1.31
C ARG A 116 2.53 14.34 0.22
N HIS A 117 2.68 14.84 -1.00
CA HIS A 117 1.73 14.56 -2.08
C HIS A 117 1.74 13.07 -2.49
N ARG A 118 2.92 12.43 -2.47
CA ARG A 118 3.04 10.98 -2.71
C ARG A 118 2.44 10.20 -1.56
N LEU A 119 2.65 10.65 -0.33
CA LEU A 119 2.08 10.01 0.86
C LEU A 119 0.55 10.16 0.93
N ALA A 120 -0.01 11.22 0.35
CA ALA A 120 -1.46 11.33 0.14
C ALA A 120 -1.99 10.26 -0.85
N ALA A 121 -1.25 9.94 -1.92
CA ALA A 121 -1.59 8.83 -2.79
C ALA A 121 -1.52 7.47 -2.05
N CYS A 122 -0.52 7.29 -1.18
CA CYS A 122 -0.41 6.13 -0.29
C CYS A 122 -1.65 5.99 0.60
N ARG A 123 -2.09 7.08 1.23
CA ARG A 123 -3.33 7.10 2.02
C ARG A 123 -4.54 6.63 1.20
N THR A 124 -4.71 7.16 -0.01
CA THR A 124 -5.81 6.76 -0.90
C THR A 124 -5.75 5.27 -1.22
N LEU A 125 -4.55 4.72 -1.45
CA LEU A 125 -4.35 3.30 -1.75
C LEU A 125 -4.74 2.40 -0.56
N ILE A 126 -4.30 2.75 0.65
CA ILE A 126 -4.64 2.04 1.89
C ILE A 126 -6.15 2.05 2.14
N GLN A 127 -6.81 3.20 1.91
CA GLN A 127 -8.26 3.34 2.04
C GLN A 127 -9.00 2.48 1.01
N LYS A 128 -8.58 2.56 -0.26
CA LYS A 128 -9.15 1.74 -1.34
C LYS A 128 -9.10 0.26 -1.01
N TYR A 129 -7.96 -0.24 -0.53
CA TYR A 129 -7.78 -1.65 -0.24
C TYR A 129 -8.27 -2.08 1.13
N SER A 130 -8.81 -1.16 1.93
CA SER A 130 -9.36 -1.48 3.23
C SER A 130 -8.30 -2.12 4.15
N LEU A 131 -7.12 -1.51 4.26
CA LEU A 131 -5.96 -2.04 5.02
C LEU A 131 -5.49 -1.13 6.16
N GLY A 132 -6.17 -0.02 6.40
CA GLY A 132 -5.60 1.08 7.18
C GLY A 132 -5.78 1.04 8.70
N ASP A 133 -6.36 -0.03 9.26
CA ASP A 133 -6.77 -0.02 10.67
C ASP A 133 -5.59 0.12 11.64
N HIS A 134 -4.46 -0.52 11.34
CA HIS A 134 -3.24 -0.51 12.16
C HIS A 134 -2.07 0.24 11.48
N CYS A 135 -2.38 1.31 10.76
CA CYS A 135 -1.40 2.10 10.02
C CYS A 135 -1.38 3.57 10.45
N ARG A 136 -0.18 4.15 10.50
CA ARG A 136 0.03 5.60 10.63
C ARG A 136 1.03 6.09 9.59
N LEU A 137 0.80 7.27 9.04
CA LEU A 137 1.68 7.87 8.01
C LEU A 137 2.23 9.20 8.49
N PHE A 138 3.54 9.39 8.32
CA PHE A 138 4.25 10.61 8.69
C PHE A 138 4.98 11.24 7.51
N VAL A 139 4.89 12.56 7.41
CA VAL A 139 5.73 13.36 6.52
C VAL A 139 7.01 13.72 7.28
N SER A 140 8.13 13.12 6.90
CA SER A 140 9.44 13.31 7.53
C SER A 140 10.58 12.88 6.61
N ASP A 141 11.78 13.38 6.88
CA ASP A 141 13.01 12.75 6.41
C ASP A 141 13.18 11.40 7.13
N GLY A 142 13.44 10.35 6.36
CA GLY A 142 13.66 9.00 6.86
C GLY A 142 14.99 8.84 7.60
N ALA A 143 16.00 9.68 7.30
CA ALA A 143 17.29 9.67 7.98
C ALA A 143 17.21 10.20 9.42
N SER A 144 16.19 11.01 9.74
CA SER A 144 16.00 11.62 11.06
C SER A 144 14.77 11.11 11.80
N PHE A 145 14.01 10.17 11.23
CA PHE A 145 12.77 9.68 11.84
C PHE A 145 13.06 8.77 13.05
N SER A 146 12.49 9.10 14.21
CA SER A 146 12.83 8.43 15.47
C SER A 146 11.62 8.07 16.35
N LEU A 147 10.41 7.99 15.79
CA LEU A 147 9.23 7.62 16.57
C LEU A 147 9.12 6.11 16.77
N ILE A 148 8.91 5.70 18.02
CA ILE A 148 8.70 4.30 18.38
C ILE A 148 7.33 3.78 17.91
N PRO A 149 7.20 2.48 17.61
CA PRO A 149 5.91 1.82 17.38
C PRO A 149 4.95 1.99 18.56
N ILE A 150 3.65 2.12 18.27
CA ILE A 150 2.60 2.10 19.31
C ILE A 150 2.31 0.64 19.66
N ARG A 151 2.26 0.33 20.95
CA ARG A 151 1.93 -1.01 21.42
C ARG A 151 0.49 -1.35 21.03
N TYR A 152 0.25 -2.59 20.61
CA TYR A 152 -1.08 -3.01 20.15
C TYR A 152 -2.21 -2.78 21.19
N LYS A 153 -1.91 -2.97 22.49
CA LYS A 153 -2.86 -2.67 23.59
C LYS A 153 -3.28 -1.19 23.68
N GLU A 154 -2.48 -0.29 23.14
CA GLU A 154 -2.72 1.15 23.11
C GLU A 154 -3.32 1.61 21.77
N TRP A 155 -3.37 0.74 20.77
CA TRP A 155 -3.87 1.10 19.45
C TRP A 155 -5.40 1.05 19.40
N THR A 156 -6.02 2.19 19.15
CA THR A 156 -7.39 2.28 18.67
C THR A 156 -7.38 2.72 17.21
N SER A 157 -8.20 2.11 16.34
CA SER A 157 -8.32 2.53 14.92
C SER A 157 -8.91 3.94 14.75
N ARG A 158 -9.38 4.53 15.85
CA ARG A 158 -9.94 5.86 15.98
C ARG A 158 -9.14 6.69 16.98
N ARG A 159 -8.63 7.83 16.54
CA ARG A 159 -8.05 8.88 17.38
C ARG A 159 -9.05 10.02 17.59
N PRO A 160 -9.34 10.43 18.84
CA PRO A 160 -10.26 11.53 19.13
C PRO A 160 -9.89 12.82 18.39
N TRP A 161 -10.89 13.64 18.04
CA TRP A 161 -10.69 14.90 17.31
C TRP A 161 -9.71 15.87 18.00
N LYS A 162 -9.78 15.97 19.34
CA LYS A 162 -8.88 16.84 20.13
C LYS A 162 -7.41 16.43 19.95
N GLU A 163 -7.14 15.13 19.94
CA GLU A 163 -5.79 14.61 19.71
C GLU A 163 -5.33 14.79 18.26
N ARG A 164 -6.23 14.64 17.28
CA ARG A 164 -5.92 14.92 15.88
C ARG A 164 -5.51 16.38 15.68
N LYS A 165 -6.20 17.34 16.31
CA LYS A 165 -5.82 18.76 16.27
C LYS A 165 -4.45 19.03 16.90
N LYS A 166 -4.11 18.30 17.97
CA LYS A 166 -2.79 18.40 18.61
C LYS A 166 -1.68 17.87 17.70
N ALA A 167 -1.92 16.73 17.05
CA ALA A 167 -0.95 16.06 16.17
C ALA A 167 -0.51 16.92 14.96
N ILE A 168 -1.34 17.87 14.49
CA ILE A 168 -0.96 18.83 13.43
C ILE A 168 0.22 19.70 13.86
N LYS A 169 0.33 20.01 15.16
CA LYS A 169 1.40 20.83 15.73
C LYS A 169 2.62 20.02 16.13
N GLU A 170 2.53 18.69 16.09
CA GLU A 170 3.61 17.78 16.46
C GLU A 170 4.52 17.49 15.25
N ARG A 171 5.81 17.31 15.52
CA ARG A 171 6.81 16.89 14.53
C ARG A 171 7.33 15.51 14.93
N PRO A 172 7.48 14.56 13.98
CA PRO A 172 7.13 14.64 12.57
C PRO A 172 5.61 14.69 12.33
N GLU A 173 5.21 15.27 11.20
CA GLU A 173 3.79 15.53 10.93
C GLU A 173 3.05 14.25 10.56
N MET A 174 2.01 13.92 11.31
CA MET A 174 1.15 12.77 11.04
C MET A 174 -0.01 13.15 10.12
N ILE A 175 -0.14 12.49 8.97
CA ILE A 175 -1.21 12.78 7.99
C ILE A 175 -2.30 11.70 7.94
N TYR A 176 -2.05 10.55 8.58
CA TYR A 176 -2.98 9.43 8.63
C TYR A 176 -2.77 8.61 9.91
N TYR A 177 -3.85 8.12 10.50
CA TYR A 177 -3.82 7.25 11.67
C TYR A 177 -5.09 6.40 11.70
N GLY A 178 -5.01 5.11 11.38
CA GLY A 178 -6.17 4.23 11.43
C GLY A 178 -7.24 4.59 10.39
N ARG A 179 -7.99 3.60 9.91
CA ARG A 179 -9.09 3.86 8.96
C ARG A 179 -10.21 4.70 9.56
N GLN A 180 -10.45 4.58 10.86
CA GLN A 180 -11.60 5.22 11.53
C GLN A 180 -11.31 6.64 12.03
N SER A 181 -10.07 7.14 11.91
CA SER A 181 -9.74 8.49 12.41
C SER A 181 -9.92 9.62 11.39
N GLY A 182 -10.45 9.33 10.20
CA GLY A 182 -10.48 10.29 9.10
C GLY A 182 -9.08 10.74 8.68
N VAL A 183 -8.98 11.83 7.92
CA VAL A 183 -7.68 12.47 7.67
C VAL A 183 -7.27 13.25 8.91
N VAL A 184 -6.02 13.08 9.36
CA VAL A 184 -5.48 13.90 10.43
C VAL A 184 -5.28 15.31 9.85
N GLY A 185 -5.96 16.30 10.44
CA GLY A 185 -5.85 17.70 10.02
C GLY A 185 -6.91 18.23 9.05
N LEU A 186 -7.81 17.38 8.54
CA LEU A 186 -8.95 17.82 7.71
C LEU A 186 -10.28 17.33 8.29
N SER A 187 -11.30 18.17 8.22
CA SER A 187 -12.70 17.85 8.51
C SER A 187 -13.34 17.11 7.32
N LYS A 188 -14.50 16.47 7.53
CA LYS A 188 -15.26 15.81 6.46
C LYS A 188 -15.65 16.74 5.31
N SER A 189 -15.74 18.05 5.57
CA SER A 189 -16.04 19.09 4.58
C SER A 189 -14.82 19.59 3.82
N GLU A 190 -13.61 19.21 4.25
CA GLU A 190 -12.32 19.59 3.62
C GLU A 190 -11.68 18.40 2.86
N LEU A 191 -12.45 17.31 2.70
CA LEU A 191 -12.12 16.11 1.94
C LEU A 191 -12.88 16.08 0.62
#